data_AF-A0A969E4T1-F1
#
_entry.id   AF-A0A969E4T1-F1
#
_cell.length_a   1.000
_cell.length_b   1.000
_cell.length_c   1.000
_cell.angle_alpha   90.00
_cell.angle_beta   90.00
_cell.angle_gamma   90.00
#
_symmetry.space_group_name_H-M   'P 1'
#
loop_
_entity.id
_entity.type
_entity.pdbx_description
1 polymer ?
#
loop_
_entity_poly.entity_id
_entity_poly.type
_entity_poly.pdbx_seq_one_letter_code
_entity_poly.pdbx_strand_id
1 'polypeptide(L)'
;MKKILTLVAFCYAADLLFAADVVAVLPLTDKILMVQFDEGYAIFHKNGQKRTDESMFVDTLNVTKASLLTSYLIASTDDAAYATAKNPTDLSRKSKGTSFAHLCEGWGGAAVGCVNKSIDHAKEHWVYLFLPNALQSGKTYTLKLGNLAKNKTEITFKFDETVIRSEAIHVNNMGYVPSAAQKFGYISHWLGSKGGLDVAAYANKNFKIINQANKTVAFTGKIAFRKNKSNVETTQTDDTPNQNFASADVYECNFSAFTTPGEYVLSVDEMGCSFPFKISADAYREPYFWTMKGLYHNRSGIALLAKHTDWPRPAPHNPKLTPGFAQKLKYTSSRYFDWSNSDNDSRDKPTI
;
A
#
# COMPACT_ATOMS: atom_id res chain seq x y z
N MET A 1 -61.56 -14.33 37.06
CA MET A 1 -60.12 -14.64 36.85
C MET A 1 -59.77 -14.34 35.39
N LYS A 2 -59.15 -13.19 35.10
CA LYS A 2 -58.55 -12.90 33.79
C LYS A 2 -57.03 -12.82 34.02
N LYS A 3 -56.29 -13.81 33.50
CA LYS A 3 -54.82 -13.82 33.52
C LYS A 3 -54.35 -12.81 32.49
N ILE A 4 -53.69 -11.75 32.94
CA ILE A 4 -52.95 -10.82 32.08
C ILE A 4 -51.61 -11.48 31.78
N LEU A 5 -51.40 -11.82 30.51
CA LEU A 5 -50.15 -12.39 30.02
C LEU A 5 -49.24 -11.23 29.62
N THR A 6 -48.23 -10.93 30.44
CA THR A 6 -47.21 -9.93 30.11
C THR A 6 -46.23 -10.52 29.11
N LEU A 7 -46.33 -10.08 27.85
CA LEU A 7 -45.39 -10.45 26.80
C LEU A 7 -44.11 -9.60 26.97
N VAL A 8 -43.03 -10.20 27.46
CA VAL A 8 -41.71 -9.55 27.49
C VAL A 8 -41.10 -9.67 26.09
N ALA A 9 -41.13 -8.58 25.34
CA ALA A 9 -40.41 -8.48 24.08
C ALA A 9 -38.90 -8.37 24.36
N PHE A 10 -38.16 -9.47 24.18
CA PHE A 10 -36.70 -9.42 24.08
C PHE A 10 -36.36 -8.70 22.78
N CYS A 11 -35.99 -7.43 22.86
CA CYS A 11 -35.28 -6.75 21.79
C CYS A 11 -33.92 -7.43 21.64
N TYR A 12 -33.81 -8.37 20.70
CA TYR A 12 -32.51 -8.73 20.14
C TYR A 12 -31.95 -7.45 19.50
N ALA A 13 -30.95 -6.84 20.14
CA ALA A 13 -30.07 -5.93 19.46
C ALA A 13 -29.44 -6.76 18.33
N ALA A 14 -29.85 -6.50 17.09
CA ALA A 14 -29.12 -7.00 15.95
C ALA A 14 -27.70 -6.43 16.09
N ASP A 15 -26.73 -7.29 16.37
CA ASP A 15 -25.33 -6.93 16.25
C ASP A 15 -25.17 -6.38 14.83
N LEU A 16 -24.97 -5.07 14.72
CA LEU A 16 -24.55 -4.46 13.47
C LEU A 16 -23.35 -5.26 12.98
N LEU A 17 -23.45 -5.83 11.78
CA LEU A 17 -22.41 -6.63 11.14
C LEU A 17 -21.22 -5.71 10.82
N PHE A 18 -20.40 -5.44 11.83
CA PHE A 18 -19.12 -4.72 11.72
C PHE A 18 -18.07 -5.68 11.17
N ALA A 19 -17.97 -5.80 9.86
CA ALA A 19 -17.06 -6.75 9.26
C ALA A 19 -16.52 -6.23 7.93
N ALA A 20 -15.39 -5.51 8.01
CA ALA A 20 -14.52 -5.17 6.89
C ALA A 20 -14.20 -6.41 6.03
N ASP A 21 -13.79 -6.20 4.78
CA ASP A 21 -13.38 -7.31 3.93
C ASP A 21 -11.95 -7.73 4.28
N VAL A 22 -11.71 -9.04 4.48
CA VAL A 22 -10.34 -9.53 4.53
C VAL A 22 -9.79 -9.60 3.11
N VAL A 23 -8.67 -8.90 2.88
CA VAL A 23 -8.06 -8.72 1.56
C VAL A 23 -6.88 -9.69 1.38
N ALA A 24 -6.08 -9.88 2.42
CA ALA A 24 -4.89 -10.72 2.35
C ALA A 24 -4.54 -11.36 3.70
N VAL A 25 -4.00 -12.58 3.64
CA VAL A 25 -3.27 -13.23 4.74
C VAL A 25 -1.92 -13.64 4.17
N LEU A 26 -0.86 -12.99 4.64
CA LEU A 26 0.50 -13.15 4.12
C LEU A 26 1.50 -13.32 5.27
N PRO A 27 2.54 -14.15 5.13
CA PRO A 27 3.62 -14.17 6.09
C PRO A 27 4.41 -12.86 6.05
N LEU A 28 4.93 -12.43 7.19
CA LEU A 28 6.13 -11.62 7.26
C LEU A 28 7.34 -12.52 7.46
N THR A 29 7.18 -13.49 8.36
CA THR A 29 8.06 -14.61 8.63
C THR A 29 7.23 -15.89 8.77
N ASP A 30 7.89 -17.03 8.91
CA ASP A 30 7.32 -18.31 9.34
C ASP A 30 6.65 -18.23 10.72
N LYS A 31 6.91 -17.19 11.51
CA LYS A 31 6.33 -17.00 12.85
C LYS A 31 5.38 -15.83 12.95
N ILE A 32 5.22 -15.03 11.89
CA ILE A 32 4.37 -13.83 11.92
C ILE A 32 3.50 -13.79 10.67
N LEU A 33 2.19 -13.87 10.85
CA LEU A 33 1.21 -13.66 9.79
C LEU A 33 0.65 -12.25 9.84
N MET A 34 0.56 -11.59 8.69
CA MET A 34 -0.15 -10.34 8.48
C MET A 34 -1.53 -10.63 7.90
N VAL A 35 -2.57 -10.14 8.57
CA VAL A 35 -3.96 -10.14 8.09
C VAL A 35 -4.33 -8.71 7.74
N GLN A 36 -4.75 -8.49 6.50
CA GLN A 36 -5.16 -7.17 6.00
C GLN A 36 -6.67 -7.14 5.83
N PHE A 37 -7.30 -6.10 6.40
CA PHE A 37 -8.72 -5.81 6.24
C PHE A 37 -8.90 -4.44 5.56
N ASP A 38 -9.94 -4.31 4.73
CA ASP A 38 -10.35 -3.07 4.07
C ASP A 38 -11.80 -2.74 4.45
N GLU A 39 -12.01 -1.54 4.99
CA GLU A 39 -13.33 -1.07 5.40
C GLU A 39 -14.16 -0.54 4.22
N GLY A 40 -13.56 -0.17 3.09
CA GLY A 40 -14.30 0.28 1.90
C GLY A 40 -13.71 1.52 1.21
N TYR A 41 -14.56 2.32 0.56
CA TYR A 41 -14.11 3.37 -0.36
C TYR A 41 -15.07 4.57 -0.44
N ALA A 42 -14.53 5.68 -0.93
CA ALA A 42 -15.28 6.90 -1.19
C ALA A 42 -15.96 6.84 -2.55
N ILE A 43 -17.21 7.29 -2.61
CA ILE A 43 -17.95 7.52 -3.84
C ILE A 43 -17.78 8.99 -4.18
N PHE A 44 -16.92 9.26 -5.18
CA PHE A 44 -16.62 10.62 -5.60
C PHE A 44 -17.76 11.25 -6.41
N HIS A 45 -17.90 12.57 -6.28
CA HIS A 45 -18.78 13.36 -7.11
C HIS A 45 -18.38 13.26 -8.59
N LYS A 46 -19.36 13.36 -9.49
CA LYS A 46 -19.17 13.33 -10.94
C LYS A 46 -19.23 14.75 -11.52
N ASN A 47 -18.89 14.87 -12.80
CA ASN A 47 -19.00 16.15 -13.52
C ASN A 47 -20.42 16.73 -13.39
N GLY A 48 -20.51 18.00 -12.97
CA GLY A 48 -21.78 18.70 -12.73
C GLY A 48 -22.37 18.51 -11.32
N GLN A 49 -21.80 17.64 -10.48
CA GLN A 49 -22.20 17.47 -9.08
C GLN A 49 -21.37 18.35 -8.15
N LYS A 50 -21.90 18.62 -6.95
CA LYS A 50 -21.14 19.36 -5.94
C LYS A 50 -20.10 18.44 -5.31
N ARG A 51 -18.98 19.02 -4.90
CA ARG A 51 -17.96 18.27 -4.15
C ARG A 51 -18.49 17.67 -2.84
N THR A 52 -19.51 18.29 -2.25
CA THR A 52 -20.20 17.79 -1.05
C THR A 52 -21.16 16.65 -1.32
N ASP A 53 -21.36 16.24 -2.59
CA ASP A 53 -22.18 15.08 -2.94
C ASP A 53 -21.39 13.76 -2.84
N GLU A 54 -20.12 13.84 -2.42
CA GLU A 54 -19.32 12.66 -2.08
C GLU A 54 -19.93 11.92 -0.89
N SER A 55 -19.72 10.61 -0.86
CA SER A 55 -20.14 9.77 0.27
C SER A 55 -19.18 8.61 0.47
N MET A 56 -19.41 7.84 1.53
CA MET A 56 -18.57 6.70 1.86
C MET A 56 -19.38 5.41 1.82
N PHE A 57 -18.83 4.36 1.22
CA PHE A 57 -19.26 2.98 1.42
C PHE A 57 -18.29 2.33 2.41
N VAL A 58 -18.75 2.09 3.64
CA VAL A 58 -17.88 1.62 4.74
C VAL A 58 -18.56 0.53 5.57
N ASP A 59 -17.85 -0.58 5.74
CA ASP A 59 -18.13 -1.60 6.74
C ASP A 59 -16.94 -1.66 7.70
N THR A 60 -17.10 -1.05 8.87
CA THR A 60 -15.96 -0.84 9.77
C THR A 60 -15.50 -2.14 10.43
N LEU A 61 -14.19 -2.26 10.65
CA LEU A 61 -13.64 -3.38 11.40
C LEU A 61 -13.92 -3.16 12.89
N ASN A 62 -14.46 -4.18 13.57
CA ASN A 62 -14.50 -4.18 15.04
C ASN A 62 -13.07 -4.35 15.59
N VAL A 63 -12.35 -3.24 15.77
CA VAL A 63 -10.94 -3.23 16.19
C VAL A 63 -10.73 -3.83 17.58
N THR A 64 -11.73 -3.77 18.45
CA THR A 64 -11.68 -4.42 19.77
C THR A 64 -11.63 -5.94 19.62
N LYS A 65 -12.54 -6.53 18.83
CA LYS A 65 -12.51 -7.96 18.53
C LYS A 65 -11.26 -8.35 17.74
N ALA A 66 -10.86 -7.55 16.75
CA ALA A 66 -9.67 -7.81 15.94
C ALA A 66 -8.37 -7.76 16.74
N SER A 67 -8.37 -7.18 17.95
CA SER A 67 -7.21 -7.12 18.85
C SER A 67 -7.16 -8.27 19.86
N LEU A 68 -8.11 -9.21 19.83
CA LEU A 68 -8.11 -10.39 20.69
C LEU A 68 -7.44 -11.58 19.99
N LEU A 69 -6.52 -12.25 20.69
CA LEU A 69 -5.89 -13.48 20.20
C LEU A 69 -6.91 -14.59 19.90
N THR A 70 -8.00 -14.63 20.68
CA THR A 70 -9.09 -15.61 20.56
C THR A 70 -9.93 -15.42 19.30
N SER A 71 -9.82 -14.30 18.60
CA SER A 71 -10.49 -14.07 17.32
C SER A 71 -9.84 -14.80 16.15
N TYR A 72 -8.66 -15.38 16.36
CA TYR A 72 -7.87 -16.06 15.33
C TYR A 72 -7.53 -17.48 15.76
N LEU A 73 -7.72 -18.44 14.86
CA LEU A 73 -7.28 -19.83 15.05
C LEU A 73 -6.60 -20.32 13.78
N ILE A 74 -5.35 -20.78 13.90
CA ILE A 74 -4.61 -21.39 12.80
C ILE A 74 -4.58 -22.91 12.97
N ALA A 75 -4.87 -23.63 11.90
CA ALA A 75 -4.82 -25.08 11.84
C ALA A 75 -4.15 -25.55 10.54
N SER A 76 -3.67 -26.79 10.53
CA SER A 76 -3.12 -27.45 9.36
C SER A 76 -3.43 -28.94 9.39
N THR A 77 -3.72 -29.50 8.22
CA THR A 77 -3.90 -30.96 8.07
C THR A 77 -2.59 -31.69 7.76
N ASP A 78 -1.55 -30.96 7.35
CA ASP A 78 -0.26 -31.53 6.91
C ASP A 78 0.95 -31.06 7.75
N ASP A 79 0.74 -30.22 8.76
CA ASP A 79 1.72 -29.87 9.80
C ASP A 79 1.22 -30.30 11.20
N ALA A 80 1.93 -31.27 11.80
CA ALA A 80 1.61 -31.81 13.12
C ALA A 80 1.60 -30.74 14.24
N ALA A 81 2.38 -29.65 14.10
CA ALA A 81 2.42 -28.57 15.07
C ALA A 81 1.10 -27.78 15.15
N TYR A 82 0.24 -27.92 14.13
CA TYR A 82 -1.05 -27.26 13.95
C TYR A 82 -2.21 -28.23 13.66
N ALA A 83 -2.01 -29.54 13.88
CA ALA A 83 -3.06 -30.55 13.76
C ALA A 83 -4.26 -30.23 14.67
N THR A 84 -3.97 -29.70 15.86
CA THR A 84 -4.95 -29.02 16.71
C THR A 84 -4.85 -27.52 16.47
N ALA A 85 -5.99 -26.87 16.21
CA ALA A 85 -6.04 -25.43 15.97
C ALA A 85 -5.46 -24.64 17.16
N LYS A 86 -4.66 -23.61 16.88
CA LYS A 86 -3.99 -22.79 17.90
C LYS A 86 -4.30 -21.32 17.73
N ASN A 87 -4.39 -20.60 18.84
CA ASN A 87 -4.39 -19.15 18.81
C ASN A 87 -2.95 -18.63 18.61
N PRO A 88 -2.78 -17.41 18.07
CA PRO A 88 -1.54 -16.66 18.18
C PRO A 88 -1.16 -16.43 19.65
N THR A 89 0.13 -16.28 19.92
CA THR A 89 0.66 -16.00 21.27
C THR A 89 0.72 -14.51 21.58
N ASP A 90 0.77 -13.68 20.55
CA ASP A 90 0.84 -12.22 20.66
C ASP A 90 0.26 -11.58 19.39
N LEU A 91 -0.04 -10.29 19.46
CA LEU A 91 -0.63 -9.53 18.36
C LEU A 91 -0.12 -8.08 18.34
N SER A 92 0.02 -7.53 17.14
CA SER A 92 0.15 -6.09 16.95
C SER A 92 -0.71 -5.62 15.80
N ARG A 93 -0.93 -4.31 15.71
CA ARG A 93 -1.77 -3.77 14.65
C ARG A 93 -1.41 -2.35 14.25
N LYS A 94 -1.76 -2.00 13.01
CA LYS A 94 -1.82 -0.62 12.52
C LYS A 94 -3.06 -0.40 11.66
N SER A 95 -3.47 0.85 11.50
CA SER A 95 -4.53 1.27 10.58
C SER A 95 -4.09 2.48 9.80
N LYS A 96 -4.59 2.63 8.58
CA LYS A 96 -4.29 3.75 7.69
C LYS A 96 -5.57 4.16 6.97
N GLY A 97 -5.84 5.45 6.88
CA GLY A 97 -6.91 5.95 6.00
C GLY A 97 -6.50 5.77 4.54
N THR A 98 -7.37 5.17 3.73
CA THR A 98 -7.07 4.78 2.34
C THR A 98 -7.98 5.47 1.33
N SER A 99 -9.18 5.87 1.74
CA SER A 99 -10.11 6.59 0.89
C SER A 99 -10.83 7.67 1.70
N PHE A 100 -10.95 8.87 1.13
CA PHE A 100 -11.46 10.05 1.83
C PHE A 100 -12.53 10.75 0.97
N ALA A 101 -13.72 10.94 1.53
CA ALA A 101 -14.75 11.78 0.96
C ALA A 101 -14.60 13.22 1.48
N HIS A 102 -14.80 14.18 0.59
CA HIS A 102 -14.77 15.59 0.92
C HIS A 102 -16.12 16.04 1.50
N LEU A 103 -16.29 15.81 2.80
CA LEU A 103 -17.42 16.28 3.59
C LEU A 103 -17.05 17.51 4.42
N CYS A 104 -18.03 18.39 4.63
CA CYS A 104 -17.90 19.53 5.55
C CYS A 104 -19.26 19.86 6.19
N GLU A 105 -19.64 19.11 7.23
CA GLU A 105 -20.93 19.27 7.92
C GLU A 105 -20.90 20.36 9.00
N GLY A 106 -19.71 20.78 9.40
CA GLY A 106 -19.45 21.89 10.30
C GLY A 106 -18.05 22.44 10.10
N TRP A 107 -17.81 23.66 10.60
CA TRP A 107 -16.49 24.29 10.57
C TRP A 107 -16.00 24.52 12.00
N GLY A 108 -14.90 23.86 12.37
CA GLY A 108 -14.29 23.95 13.70
C GLY A 108 -13.33 25.13 13.88
N GLY A 109 -13.27 26.05 12.91
CA GLY A 109 -12.27 27.11 12.85
C GLY A 109 -11.05 26.72 12.02
N ALA A 110 -10.17 27.69 11.73
CA ALA A 110 -9.04 27.51 10.82
C ALA A 110 -8.05 26.41 11.23
N ALA A 111 -7.92 26.14 12.54
CA ALA A 111 -7.01 25.11 13.05
C ALA A 111 -7.57 23.68 12.96
N VAL A 112 -8.90 23.52 12.95
CA VAL A 112 -9.57 22.21 12.94
C VAL A 112 -10.06 21.86 11.53
N GLY A 113 -10.49 22.86 10.77
CA GLY A 113 -11.06 22.68 9.45
C GLY A 113 -12.50 22.16 9.49
N CYS A 114 -12.84 21.34 8.49
CA CYS A 114 -14.14 20.69 8.39
C CYS A 114 -14.31 19.63 9.48
N VAL A 115 -15.47 19.63 10.12
CA VAL A 115 -15.87 18.64 11.14
C VAL A 115 -17.07 17.88 10.61
N ASN A 116 -16.95 16.56 10.55
CA ASN A 116 -17.96 15.67 10.01
C ASN A 116 -18.48 14.74 11.12
N LYS A 117 -19.80 14.62 11.24
CA LYS A 117 -20.47 13.57 12.03
C LYS A 117 -20.58 12.29 11.20
N SER A 118 -20.79 12.44 9.90
CA SER A 118 -20.75 11.33 8.95
C SER A 118 -19.32 10.80 8.79
N ILE A 119 -19.21 9.50 8.49
CA ILE A 119 -17.92 8.90 8.15
C ILE A 119 -17.42 9.55 6.85
N ASP A 120 -16.23 10.14 6.90
CA ASP A 120 -15.59 10.84 5.78
C ASP A 120 -14.36 10.11 5.25
N HIS A 121 -14.02 8.95 5.82
CA HIS A 121 -12.93 8.11 5.34
C HIS A 121 -13.11 6.63 5.68
N ALA A 122 -12.53 5.78 4.82
CA ALA A 122 -12.36 4.36 5.07
C ALA A 122 -10.91 4.07 5.44
N LYS A 123 -10.69 2.99 6.18
CA LYS A 123 -9.36 2.55 6.58
C LYS A 123 -9.05 1.16 6.05
N GLU A 124 -7.77 0.92 5.89
CA GLU A 124 -7.23 -0.42 5.92
C GLU A 124 -6.58 -0.71 7.29
N HIS A 125 -6.61 -1.98 7.67
CA HIS A 125 -6.09 -2.48 8.94
C HIS A 125 -5.13 -3.63 8.66
N TRP A 126 -3.98 -3.61 9.32
CA TRP A 126 -3.05 -4.73 9.34
C TRP A 126 -2.97 -5.24 10.76
N VAL A 127 -3.26 -6.53 10.93
CA VAL A 127 -3.12 -7.26 12.19
C VAL A 127 -2.00 -8.28 12.02
N TYR A 128 -1.01 -8.24 12.89
CA TYR A 128 0.14 -9.14 12.87
C TYR A 128 0.00 -10.15 13.99
N LEU A 129 -0.11 -11.42 13.63
CA LEU A 129 -0.31 -12.56 14.52
C LEU A 129 1.03 -13.26 14.74
N PHE A 130 1.50 -13.28 15.98
CA PHE A 130 2.70 -14.01 16.36
C PHE A 130 2.31 -15.45 16.67
N LEU A 131 2.91 -16.39 15.94
CA LEU A 131 2.51 -17.78 15.95
C LEU A 131 3.25 -18.56 17.07
N PRO A 132 2.58 -19.54 17.70
CA PRO A 132 3.22 -20.39 18.72
C PRO A 132 4.31 -21.31 18.16
N ASN A 133 4.25 -21.65 16.87
CA ASN A 133 5.23 -22.46 16.16
C ASN A 133 5.59 -21.79 14.82
N ALA A 134 6.72 -22.18 14.25
CA ALA A 134 7.05 -21.79 12.87
C ALA A 134 6.17 -22.56 11.87
N LEU A 135 5.74 -21.87 10.82
CA LEU A 135 5.19 -22.49 9.61
C LEU A 135 6.29 -23.27 8.89
N GLN A 136 5.92 -24.38 8.25
CA GLN A 136 6.82 -25.26 7.53
C GLN A 136 6.62 -25.10 6.03
N SER A 137 7.74 -25.00 5.30
CA SER A 137 7.73 -24.90 3.85
C SER A 137 6.97 -26.07 3.21
N GLY A 138 6.15 -25.75 2.21
CA GLY A 138 5.32 -26.69 1.48
C GLY A 138 3.98 -27.03 2.14
N LYS A 139 3.75 -26.65 3.41
CA LYS A 139 2.53 -27.01 4.16
C LYS A 139 1.39 -26.03 3.94
N THR A 140 0.18 -26.49 4.23
CA THR A 140 -1.07 -25.75 4.04
C THR A 140 -1.68 -25.40 5.39
N TYR A 141 -2.07 -24.13 5.54
CA TYR A 141 -2.63 -23.59 6.77
C TYR A 141 -3.98 -22.94 6.48
N THR A 142 -4.92 -23.12 7.41
CA THR A 142 -6.19 -22.40 7.43
C THR A 142 -6.23 -21.49 8.65
N LEU A 143 -6.36 -20.19 8.40
CA LEU A 143 -6.59 -19.17 9.41
C LEU A 143 -8.08 -18.87 9.50
N LYS A 144 -8.69 -19.20 10.64
CA LYS A 144 -10.07 -18.84 10.97
C LYS A 144 -10.11 -17.45 11.57
N LEU A 145 -11.04 -16.64 11.08
CA LEU A 145 -11.25 -15.24 11.46
C LEU A 145 -12.59 -15.04 12.21
N GLY A 146 -13.40 -16.09 12.31
CA GLY A 146 -14.75 -16.00 12.86
C GLY A 146 -15.60 -14.99 12.08
N ASN A 147 -16.19 -14.02 12.78
CA ASN A 147 -17.04 -12.98 12.19
C ASN A 147 -16.30 -11.64 12.06
N LEU A 148 -14.97 -11.61 12.03
CA LEU A 148 -14.20 -10.37 11.82
C LEU A 148 -14.35 -9.81 10.40
N ALA A 149 -14.55 -10.67 9.42
CA ALA A 149 -14.72 -10.29 8.01
C ALA A 149 -16.03 -10.82 7.45
N LYS A 150 -16.70 -10.02 6.61
CA LYS A 150 -18.01 -10.37 6.03
C LYS A 150 -17.87 -11.29 4.83
N ASN A 151 -16.79 -11.14 4.06
CA ASN A 151 -16.57 -11.89 2.82
C ASN A 151 -16.04 -13.31 3.08
N LYS A 152 -15.32 -13.55 4.18
CA LYS A 152 -14.73 -14.86 4.52
C LYS A 152 -14.65 -15.05 6.02
N THR A 153 -15.00 -16.25 6.49
CA THR A 153 -14.82 -16.67 7.89
C THR A 153 -13.49 -17.39 8.13
N GLU A 154 -12.84 -17.85 7.06
CA GLU A 154 -11.50 -18.46 7.08
C GLU A 154 -10.77 -18.27 5.75
N ILE A 155 -9.43 -18.35 5.80
CA ILE A 155 -8.55 -18.27 4.64
C ILE A 155 -7.55 -19.42 4.69
N THR A 156 -7.43 -20.14 3.59
CA THR A 156 -6.41 -21.18 3.40
C THR A 156 -5.29 -20.66 2.52
N PHE A 157 -4.05 -20.93 2.91
CA PHE A 157 -2.85 -20.60 2.14
C PHE A 157 -1.79 -21.69 2.29
N LYS A 158 -0.93 -21.83 1.27
CA LYS A 158 0.25 -22.69 1.33
C LYS A 158 1.47 -21.83 1.66
N PHE A 159 2.23 -22.21 2.68
CA PHE A 159 3.49 -21.55 3.00
C PHE A 159 4.58 -22.13 2.09
N ASP A 160 4.89 -21.42 1.01
CA ASP A 160 5.90 -21.81 0.02
C ASP A 160 6.68 -20.56 -0.35
N GLU A 161 7.91 -20.45 0.15
CA GLU A 161 8.70 -19.22 0.09
C GLU A 161 9.10 -18.82 -1.33
N THR A 162 8.84 -19.68 -2.32
CA THR A 162 9.07 -19.38 -3.74
C THR A 162 7.85 -18.76 -4.45
N VAL A 163 6.69 -18.79 -3.79
CA VAL A 163 5.41 -18.37 -4.36
C VAL A 163 4.66 -17.39 -3.45
N ILE A 164 4.60 -17.64 -2.15
CA ILE A 164 3.86 -16.80 -1.22
C ILE A 164 4.63 -15.51 -0.94
N ARG A 165 3.97 -14.38 -1.15
CA ARG A 165 4.57 -13.07 -0.94
C ARG A 165 4.75 -12.78 0.55
N SER A 166 5.91 -12.25 0.92
CA SER A 166 6.10 -11.56 2.20
C SER A 166 6.06 -10.06 2.00
N GLU A 167 5.23 -9.36 2.78
CA GLU A 167 5.18 -7.89 2.78
C GLU A 167 6.50 -7.27 3.29
N ALA A 168 7.30 -8.04 4.02
CA ALA A 168 8.59 -7.56 4.51
C ALA A 168 9.68 -7.49 3.43
N ILE A 169 9.47 -8.09 2.25
CA ILE A 169 10.47 -8.18 1.18
C ILE A 169 10.14 -7.18 0.05
N HIS A 170 11.01 -6.18 -0.10
CA HIS A 170 10.85 -5.06 -1.02
C HIS A 170 11.87 -5.14 -2.15
N VAL A 171 11.41 -4.95 -3.39
CA VAL A 171 12.25 -4.90 -4.60
C VAL A 171 11.80 -3.73 -5.48
N ASN A 172 12.60 -3.38 -6.48
CA ASN A 172 12.12 -2.51 -7.56
C ASN A 172 11.16 -3.31 -8.45
N ASN A 173 9.86 -3.03 -8.36
CA ASN A 173 8.83 -3.73 -9.12
C ASN A 173 8.93 -3.49 -10.65
N MET A 174 9.62 -2.43 -11.09
CA MET A 174 9.90 -2.23 -12.53
C MET A 174 11.02 -3.15 -13.02
N GLY A 175 11.87 -3.64 -12.11
CA GLY A 175 13.02 -4.47 -12.44
C GLY A 175 14.35 -3.71 -12.45
N TYR A 176 15.34 -4.36 -13.05
CA TYR A 176 16.73 -3.92 -13.07
C TYR A 176 17.35 -4.14 -14.46
N VAL A 177 18.29 -3.28 -14.83
CA VAL A 177 19.08 -3.46 -16.05
C VAL A 177 20.26 -4.39 -15.74
N PRO A 178 20.61 -5.36 -16.62
CA PRO A 178 21.75 -6.26 -16.41
C PRO A 178 23.04 -5.54 -15.98
N SER A 179 23.38 -4.45 -16.68
CA SER A 179 24.59 -3.64 -16.45
C SER A 179 24.49 -2.68 -15.27
N ALA A 180 23.36 -2.63 -14.54
CA ALA A 180 23.24 -1.77 -13.37
C ALA A 180 24.28 -2.18 -12.31
N ALA A 181 25.11 -1.22 -11.90
CA ALA A 181 26.18 -1.41 -10.91
C ALA A 181 25.64 -1.89 -9.55
N GLN A 182 24.38 -1.55 -9.25
CA GLN A 182 23.73 -1.83 -7.98
C GLN A 182 22.32 -2.38 -8.19
N LYS A 183 22.05 -3.53 -7.58
CA LYS A 183 20.74 -4.18 -7.55
C LYS A 183 20.53 -4.77 -6.15
N PHE A 184 19.52 -4.24 -5.47
CA PHE A 184 19.19 -4.58 -4.09
C PHE A 184 17.73 -4.95 -3.97
N GLY A 185 17.46 -5.92 -3.10
CA GLY A 185 16.19 -6.03 -2.39
C GLY A 185 16.40 -5.63 -0.94
N TYR A 186 15.34 -5.25 -0.25
CA TYR A 186 15.36 -4.88 1.16
C TYR A 186 14.40 -5.73 1.96
N ILE A 187 14.78 -5.99 3.21
CA ILE A 187 13.93 -6.64 4.21
C ILE A 187 13.69 -5.65 5.33
N SER A 188 12.43 -5.24 5.50
CA SER A 188 11.99 -4.37 6.59
C SER A 188 10.46 -4.36 6.67
N HIS A 189 9.91 -4.12 7.85
CA HIS A 189 8.47 -3.90 8.01
C HIS A 189 8.15 -3.16 9.31
N TRP A 190 7.10 -2.33 9.30
CA TRP A 190 6.56 -1.70 10.52
C TRP A 190 5.30 -2.42 10.99
N LEU A 191 5.37 -3.01 12.19
CA LEU A 191 4.33 -3.81 12.83
C LEU A 191 3.27 -2.98 13.57
N GLY A 192 3.29 -1.65 13.43
CA GLY A 192 2.35 -0.79 14.14
C GLY A 192 2.70 -0.69 15.61
N SER A 193 1.79 -1.13 16.48
CA SER A 193 1.95 -1.03 17.93
C SER A 193 3.17 -1.75 18.52
N LYS A 194 3.86 -2.61 17.75
CA LYS A 194 5.08 -3.32 18.20
C LYS A 194 6.38 -2.83 17.57
N GLY A 195 6.37 -1.75 16.81
CA GLY A 195 7.60 -1.22 16.26
C GLY A 195 8.01 -1.86 14.93
N GLY A 196 9.30 -1.78 14.61
CA GLY A 196 9.87 -2.46 13.45
C GLY A 196 9.99 -3.97 13.66
N LEU A 197 9.84 -4.73 12.58
CA LEU A 197 10.10 -6.17 12.55
C LEU A 197 11.56 -6.44 12.90
N ASP A 198 11.80 -7.32 13.87
CA ASP A 198 13.14 -7.82 14.17
C ASP A 198 13.50 -8.90 13.14
N VAL A 199 14.53 -8.59 12.34
CA VAL A 199 15.07 -9.51 11.33
C VAL A 199 16.53 -9.86 11.59
N ALA A 200 17.06 -9.58 12.79
CA ALA A 200 18.45 -9.86 13.14
C ALA A 200 18.81 -11.35 13.01
N ALA A 201 17.86 -12.24 13.30
CA ALA A 201 18.02 -13.68 13.13
C ALA A 201 18.26 -14.12 11.67
N TYR A 202 17.94 -13.28 10.69
CA TYR A 202 18.14 -13.54 9.26
C TYR A 202 19.49 -13.02 8.73
N ALA A 203 20.24 -12.27 9.53
CA ALA A 203 21.57 -11.82 9.15
C ALA A 203 22.46 -13.00 8.75
N ASN A 204 23.18 -12.89 7.64
CA ASN A 204 24.03 -13.94 7.06
C ASN A 204 23.30 -15.24 6.63
N LYS A 205 21.97 -15.30 6.71
CA LYS A 205 21.19 -16.33 6.01
C LYS A 205 21.20 -16.05 4.50
N ASN A 206 20.83 -17.07 3.73
CA ASN A 206 20.77 -16.96 2.28
C ASN A 206 19.46 -16.29 1.86
N PHE A 207 19.54 -15.41 0.87
CA PHE A 207 18.41 -15.11 0.00
C PHE A 207 18.66 -15.76 -1.37
N LYS A 208 17.60 -16.00 -2.12
CA LYS A 208 17.63 -16.64 -3.44
C LYS A 208 16.92 -15.76 -4.46
N ILE A 209 17.41 -15.74 -5.69
CA ILE A 209 16.69 -15.23 -6.85
C ILE A 209 16.15 -16.44 -7.60
N ILE A 210 14.83 -16.58 -7.64
CA ILE A 210 14.14 -17.72 -8.26
C ILE A 210 13.63 -17.31 -9.62
N ASN A 211 14.00 -18.07 -10.65
CA ASN A 211 13.49 -17.87 -12.00
C ASN A 211 12.02 -18.32 -12.07
N GLN A 212 11.13 -17.42 -12.50
CA GLN A 212 9.70 -17.71 -12.49
C GLN A 212 9.23 -18.64 -13.62
N ALA A 213 10.01 -18.79 -14.69
CA ALA A 213 9.66 -19.67 -15.82
C ALA A 213 9.94 -21.15 -15.50
N ASN A 214 11.08 -21.46 -14.88
CA ASN A 214 11.49 -22.84 -14.60
C ASN A 214 11.54 -23.20 -13.11
N LYS A 215 11.23 -22.26 -12.22
CA LYS A 215 11.20 -22.41 -10.76
C LYS A 215 12.53 -22.84 -10.13
N THR A 216 13.66 -22.54 -10.78
CA THR A 216 15.01 -22.87 -10.28
C THR A 216 15.68 -21.67 -9.63
N VAL A 217 16.60 -21.94 -8.70
CA VAL A 217 17.46 -20.92 -8.09
C VAL A 217 18.47 -20.44 -9.13
N ALA A 218 18.38 -19.17 -9.51
CA ALA A 218 19.28 -18.54 -10.49
C ALA A 218 20.48 -17.84 -9.81
N PHE A 219 20.31 -17.40 -8.57
CA PHE A 219 21.36 -16.75 -7.77
C PHE A 219 21.09 -16.96 -6.28
N THR A 220 22.17 -17.03 -5.50
CA THR A 220 22.12 -17.08 -4.04
C THR A 220 23.07 -16.03 -3.49
N GLY A 221 22.60 -15.22 -2.53
CA GLY A 221 23.41 -14.23 -1.82
C GLY A 221 23.17 -14.27 -0.33
N LYS A 222 23.85 -13.38 0.40
CA LYS A 222 23.74 -13.25 1.85
C LYS A 222 22.98 -11.99 2.23
N ILE A 223 22.09 -12.13 3.22
CA ILE A 223 21.38 -11.00 3.82
C ILE A 223 22.35 -10.24 4.72
N ALA A 224 22.45 -8.93 4.55
CA ALA A 224 23.33 -8.06 5.33
C ALA A 224 22.54 -6.94 6.00
N PHE A 225 22.96 -6.52 7.19
CA PHE A 225 22.41 -5.32 7.82
C PHE A 225 22.74 -4.08 6.99
N ARG A 226 21.75 -3.23 6.74
CA ARG A 226 21.90 -2.00 5.95
C ARG A 226 21.80 -0.76 6.83
N LYS A 227 20.72 -0.61 7.59
CA LYS A 227 20.49 0.57 8.43
C LYS A 227 19.65 0.24 9.67
N ASN A 228 19.91 0.99 10.75
CA ASN A 228 19.16 0.94 12.01
C ASN A 228 17.87 1.77 11.90
N LYS A 229 16.79 1.36 12.57
CA LYS A 229 15.55 2.12 12.78
C LYS A 229 15.74 3.54 13.32
N SER A 230 16.86 3.81 13.99
CA SER A 230 17.22 5.13 14.53
C SER A 230 18.13 5.95 13.60
N ASN A 231 18.42 5.47 12.38
CA ASN A 231 19.16 6.25 11.40
C ASN A 231 18.29 7.44 10.93
N VAL A 232 18.67 8.66 11.26
CA VAL A 232 17.96 9.87 10.80
C VAL A 232 18.01 9.98 9.27
N GLU A 233 16.87 10.26 8.65
CA GLU A 233 16.65 10.38 7.19
C GLU A 233 16.07 11.73 6.77
N THR A 234 15.52 12.50 7.73
CA THR A 234 14.99 13.84 7.49
C THR A 234 15.38 14.78 8.62
N THR A 235 15.51 16.07 8.33
CA THR A 235 15.68 17.12 9.33
C THR A 235 14.34 17.69 9.81
N GLN A 236 13.22 17.24 9.23
CA GLN A 236 11.88 17.63 9.62
C GLN A 236 11.43 16.72 10.76
N THR A 237 11.55 17.19 12.00
CA THR A 237 11.32 16.38 13.22
C THR A 237 9.91 15.83 13.35
N ASP A 238 8.95 16.48 12.70
CA ASP A 238 7.52 16.20 12.87
C ASP A 238 6.95 15.34 11.72
N ASP A 239 7.74 15.04 10.69
CA ASP A 239 7.30 14.26 9.52
C ASP A 239 7.15 12.76 9.81
N THR A 240 7.97 12.23 10.72
CA THR A 240 8.01 10.79 11.01
C THR A 240 8.60 10.51 12.40
N PRO A 241 8.16 9.45 13.11
CA PRO A 241 8.79 9.03 14.34
C PRO A 241 10.30 8.86 14.19
N ASN A 242 11.07 9.38 15.14
CA ASN A 242 12.53 9.30 15.17
C ASN A 242 13.24 9.85 13.92
N GLN A 243 12.57 10.67 13.10
CA GLN A 243 13.11 11.17 11.83
C GLN A 243 13.54 10.05 10.85
N ASN A 244 12.95 8.85 10.95
CA ASN A 244 13.21 7.72 10.06
C ASN A 244 11.91 7.24 9.40
N PHE A 245 11.86 7.15 8.08
CA PHE A 245 10.63 6.81 7.35
C PHE A 245 10.28 5.32 7.41
N ALA A 246 11.28 4.45 7.61
CA ALA A 246 11.05 3.03 7.80
C ALA A 246 10.57 2.70 9.22
N SER A 247 11.06 3.45 10.22
CA SER A 247 10.93 3.19 11.66
C SER A 247 11.26 1.74 12.05
N ALA A 248 12.05 1.05 11.22
CA ALA A 248 12.41 -0.36 11.37
C ALA A 248 13.86 -0.55 10.91
N ASP A 249 14.51 -1.61 11.41
CA ASP A 249 15.81 -1.99 10.88
C ASP A 249 15.64 -2.46 9.44
N VAL A 250 16.62 -2.11 8.59
CA VAL A 250 16.63 -2.44 7.18
C VAL A 250 17.82 -3.37 6.92
N TYR A 251 17.52 -4.48 6.28
CA TYR A 251 18.51 -5.43 5.79
C TYR A 251 18.47 -5.44 4.27
N GLU A 252 19.60 -5.71 3.62
CA GLU A 252 19.73 -5.73 2.18
C GLU A 252 20.07 -7.12 1.66
N CYS A 253 19.56 -7.39 0.46
CA CYS A 253 19.87 -8.53 -0.36
C CYS A 253 20.55 -8.02 -1.63
N ASN A 254 21.88 -8.01 -1.65
CA ASN A 254 22.64 -7.50 -2.78
C ASN A 254 22.86 -8.58 -3.85
N PHE A 255 22.22 -8.43 -5.01
CA PHE A 255 22.37 -9.31 -6.18
C PHE A 255 22.93 -8.55 -7.39
N SER A 256 23.74 -7.51 -7.14
CA SER A 256 24.35 -6.68 -8.19
C SER A 256 25.17 -7.49 -9.21
N ALA A 257 25.78 -8.59 -8.78
CA ALA A 257 26.55 -9.49 -9.62
C ALA A 257 25.68 -10.35 -10.57
N PHE A 258 24.38 -10.47 -10.32
CA PHE A 258 23.48 -11.28 -11.14
C PHE A 258 22.96 -10.47 -12.35
N THR A 259 23.27 -10.92 -13.57
CA THR A 259 23.00 -10.14 -14.80
C THR A 259 22.13 -10.86 -15.82
N THR A 260 21.79 -12.12 -15.58
CA THR A 260 21.00 -12.93 -16.52
C THR A 260 19.61 -12.33 -16.71
N PRO A 261 19.19 -12.00 -17.94
CA PRO A 261 17.86 -11.51 -18.20
C PRO A 261 16.77 -12.56 -17.93
N GLY A 262 15.61 -12.10 -17.45
CA GLY A 262 14.48 -12.96 -17.13
C GLY A 262 13.51 -12.33 -16.15
N GLU A 263 12.53 -13.12 -15.71
CA GLU A 263 11.57 -12.74 -14.66
C GLU A 263 11.82 -13.58 -13.41
N TYR A 264 11.91 -12.89 -12.27
CA TYR A 264 12.39 -13.46 -11.03
C TYR A 264 11.58 -13.00 -9.83
N VAL A 265 11.70 -13.74 -8.73
CA VAL A 265 11.37 -13.24 -7.39
C VAL A 265 12.59 -13.36 -6.48
N LEU A 266 12.67 -12.47 -5.49
CA LEU A 266 13.60 -12.58 -4.39
C LEU A 266 12.90 -13.36 -3.29
N SER A 267 13.46 -14.51 -2.91
CA SER A 267 12.92 -15.43 -1.90
C SER A 267 13.86 -15.51 -0.70
N VAL A 268 13.29 -15.54 0.49
CA VAL A 268 13.99 -15.74 1.76
C VAL A 268 13.30 -16.88 2.50
N ASP A 269 14.09 -17.91 2.83
CA ASP A 269 13.62 -19.06 3.61
C ASP A 269 13.02 -18.56 4.92
N GLU A 270 11.93 -19.20 5.37
CA GLU A 270 11.18 -18.79 6.57
C GLU A 270 10.53 -17.38 6.47
N MET A 271 10.41 -16.77 5.28
CA MET A 271 9.69 -15.50 5.12
C MET A 271 8.68 -15.53 3.98
N GLY A 272 9.10 -15.88 2.77
CA GLY A 272 8.31 -15.70 1.56
C GLY A 272 9.14 -15.14 0.41
N CYS A 273 8.46 -14.58 -0.60
CA CYS A 273 9.10 -13.88 -1.71
C CYS A 273 8.61 -12.45 -1.91
N SER A 274 9.34 -11.70 -2.74
CA SER A 274 8.93 -10.39 -3.24
C SER A 274 7.79 -10.49 -4.26
N PHE A 275 7.32 -9.33 -4.75
CA PHE A 275 6.67 -9.27 -6.05
C PHE A 275 7.64 -9.74 -7.16
N PRO A 276 7.12 -10.29 -8.28
CA PRO A 276 7.96 -10.58 -9.43
C PRO A 276 8.56 -9.30 -10.01
N PHE A 277 9.79 -9.40 -10.49
CA PHE A 277 10.50 -8.30 -11.15
C PHE A 277 11.31 -8.83 -12.33
N LYS A 278 11.65 -7.94 -13.26
CA LYS A 278 12.42 -8.29 -14.47
C LYS A 278 13.89 -7.89 -14.34
N ILE A 279 14.77 -8.70 -14.90
CA ILE A 279 16.09 -8.25 -15.31
C ILE A 279 16.05 -8.15 -16.84
N SER A 280 16.15 -6.92 -17.36
CA SER A 280 16.07 -6.67 -18.81
C SER A 280 16.82 -5.40 -19.20
N ALA A 281 17.38 -5.38 -20.41
CA ALA A 281 18.04 -4.20 -20.96
C ALA A 281 17.09 -2.99 -21.08
N ASP A 282 15.78 -3.22 -21.15
CA ASP A 282 14.74 -2.21 -21.31
C ASP A 282 13.80 -2.08 -20.10
N ALA A 283 14.22 -2.54 -18.91
CA ALA A 283 13.41 -2.50 -17.67
C ALA A 283 12.80 -1.11 -17.36
N TYR A 284 13.45 -0.03 -17.80
CA TYR A 284 12.98 1.35 -17.59
C TYR A 284 12.31 2.00 -18.80
N ARG A 285 12.11 1.27 -19.91
CA ARG A 285 11.48 1.81 -21.12
C ARG A 285 10.00 2.15 -20.89
N GLU A 286 9.28 1.25 -20.22
CA GLU A 286 7.88 1.46 -19.87
C GLU A 286 7.67 2.67 -18.94
N PRO A 287 8.36 2.79 -17.78
CA PRO A 287 8.17 3.96 -16.93
C PRO A 287 8.61 5.25 -17.65
N TYR A 288 9.68 5.23 -18.45
CA TYR A 288 10.05 6.38 -19.29
C TYR A 288 8.91 6.78 -20.24
N PHE A 289 8.31 5.82 -20.95
CA PHE A 289 7.21 6.09 -21.87
C PHE A 289 6.02 6.74 -21.14
N TRP A 290 5.61 6.19 -20.00
CA TRP A 290 4.47 6.73 -19.24
C TRP A 290 4.76 8.10 -18.61
N THR A 291 5.99 8.34 -18.14
CA THR A 291 6.40 9.67 -17.67
C THR A 291 6.34 10.69 -18.81
N MET A 292 6.92 10.38 -19.98
CA MET A 292 6.89 11.30 -21.13
C MET A 292 5.46 11.51 -21.66
N LYS A 293 4.64 10.45 -21.66
CA LYS A 293 3.22 10.53 -21.99
C LYS A 293 2.46 11.42 -21.00
N GLY A 294 2.77 11.34 -19.71
CA GLY A 294 2.25 12.23 -18.68
C GLY A 294 2.60 13.69 -18.94
N LEU A 295 3.86 14.00 -19.29
CA LEU A 295 4.28 15.36 -19.66
C LEU A 295 3.54 15.87 -20.89
N TYR A 296 3.32 15.02 -21.91
CA TYR A 296 2.51 15.39 -23.06
C TYR A 296 1.07 15.77 -22.67
N HIS A 297 0.43 15.01 -21.78
CA HIS A 297 -0.93 15.33 -21.32
C HIS A 297 -1.03 16.61 -20.49
N ASN A 298 0.07 16.99 -19.81
CA ASN A 298 0.16 18.23 -19.04
C ASN A 298 0.44 19.49 -19.91
N ARG A 299 0.62 19.36 -21.24
CA ARG A 299 0.84 20.52 -22.11
C ARG A 299 -0.40 21.42 -22.18
N SER A 300 -0.26 22.69 -21.87
CA SER A 300 -1.30 23.71 -22.08
C SER A 300 -1.12 24.43 -23.42
N GLY A 301 -2.13 25.17 -23.88
CA GLY A 301 -2.06 26.01 -25.08
C GLY A 301 -2.18 25.25 -26.42
N ILE A 302 -2.17 23.92 -26.42
CA ILE A 302 -2.31 23.09 -27.63
C ILE A 302 -3.40 22.03 -27.49
N ALA A 303 -3.99 21.63 -28.62
CA ALA A 303 -4.87 20.48 -28.66
C ALA A 303 -4.07 19.19 -28.48
N LEU A 304 -4.66 18.23 -27.76
CA LEU A 304 -4.17 16.85 -27.75
C LEU A 304 -4.97 16.05 -28.79
N LEU A 305 -4.25 15.47 -29.74
CA LEU A 305 -4.85 14.78 -30.88
C LEU A 305 -5.02 13.29 -30.61
N ALA A 306 -6.12 12.70 -31.11
CA ALA A 306 -6.46 11.29 -30.93
C ALA A 306 -5.34 10.32 -31.40
N LYS A 307 -4.56 10.70 -32.43
CA LYS A 307 -3.39 9.93 -32.89
C LYS A 307 -2.27 9.78 -31.85
N HIS A 308 -2.33 10.55 -30.76
CA HIS A 308 -1.30 10.57 -29.71
C HIS A 308 -1.88 10.30 -28.32
N THR A 309 -3.19 10.10 -28.15
CA THR A 309 -3.84 9.85 -26.86
C THR A 309 -5.28 9.41 -27.05
N ASP A 310 -5.80 8.53 -26.19
CA ASP A 310 -7.22 8.17 -26.17
C ASP A 310 -8.08 9.22 -25.44
N TRP A 311 -7.45 10.29 -24.93
CA TRP A 311 -8.08 11.42 -24.23
C TRP A 311 -7.84 12.70 -25.02
N PRO A 312 -8.34 12.80 -26.27
CA PRO A 312 -8.19 14.00 -27.07
C PRO A 312 -8.91 15.17 -26.41
N ARG A 313 -8.34 16.37 -26.56
CA ARG A 313 -8.97 17.62 -26.08
C ARG A 313 -8.56 18.81 -26.94
N PRO A 314 -9.41 19.85 -27.05
CA PRO A 314 -9.02 21.11 -27.68
C PRO A 314 -7.89 21.80 -26.91
N ALA A 315 -7.34 22.87 -27.48
CA ALA A 315 -6.33 23.68 -26.83
C ALA A 315 -6.92 24.40 -25.60
N PRO A 316 -6.42 24.16 -24.37
CA PRO A 316 -6.83 24.87 -23.18
C PRO A 316 -5.93 26.09 -23.00
N HIS A 317 -6.44 27.16 -22.39
CA HIS A 317 -5.68 28.38 -22.07
C HIS A 317 -4.86 28.93 -23.25
N ASN A 318 -5.35 28.79 -24.48
CA ASN A 318 -4.74 29.37 -25.67
C ASN A 318 -5.40 30.75 -25.93
N PRO A 319 -4.64 31.86 -25.97
CA PRO A 319 -5.19 33.21 -26.16
C PRO A 319 -5.99 33.40 -27.45
N LYS A 320 -5.71 32.60 -28.49
CA LYS A 320 -6.34 32.70 -29.81
C LYS A 320 -7.46 31.67 -30.02
N LEU A 321 -7.34 30.48 -29.42
CA LEU A 321 -8.22 29.35 -29.70
C LEU A 321 -9.23 29.06 -28.58
N THR A 322 -8.91 29.38 -27.32
CA THR A 322 -9.77 29.05 -26.18
C THR A 322 -10.70 30.23 -25.86
N PRO A 323 -12.04 30.06 -25.89
CA PRO A 323 -12.98 31.11 -25.50
C PRO A 323 -12.68 31.67 -24.11
N GLY A 324 -12.76 32.99 -23.97
CA GLY A 324 -12.54 33.69 -22.70
C GLY A 324 -11.07 34.02 -22.37
N PHE A 325 -10.09 33.55 -23.15
CA PHE A 325 -8.66 33.84 -22.93
C PHE A 325 -8.08 34.96 -23.80
N ALA A 326 -8.78 35.36 -24.86
CA ALA A 326 -8.37 36.48 -25.70
C ALA A 326 -8.18 37.76 -24.86
N GLN A 327 -7.00 38.37 -25.00
CA GLN A 327 -6.55 39.55 -24.23
C GLN A 327 -6.44 39.39 -22.70
N LYS A 328 -6.89 38.26 -22.12
CA LYS A 328 -6.77 37.96 -20.69
C LYS A 328 -5.52 37.16 -20.34
N LEU A 329 -4.99 36.41 -21.30
CA LEU A 329 -3.70 35.76 -21.22
C LEU A 329 -2.87 36.22 -22.42
N LYS A 330 -1.63 36.63 -22.15
CA LYS A 330 -0.66 37.05 -23.17
C LYS A 330 0.63 36.28 -22.93
N TYR A 331 1.28 35.83 -23.99
CA TYR A 331 2.62 35.26 -23.85
C TYR A 331 3.64 36.39 -23.80
N THR A 332 4.66 36.25 -22.93
CA THR A 332 5.76 37.21 -22.82
C THR A 332 6.91 36.79 -23.75
N SER A 333 7.68 37.77 -24.24
CA SER A 333 8.95 37.50 -24.93
C SER A 333 10.09 37.12 -23.98
N SER A 334 9.92 37.35 -22.68
CA SER A 334 10.96 37.18 -21.66
C SER A 334 10.89 35.79 -21.03
N ARG A 335 12.03 35.25 -20.59
CA ARG A 335 12.08 33.95 -19.91
C ARG A 335 11.85 34.14 -18.42
N TYR A 336 11.40 33.09 -17.74
CA TYR A 336 11.21 33.11 -16.28
C TYR A 336 12.48 33.55 -15.51
N PHE A 337 13.67 33.15 -15.97
CA PHE A 337 14.95 33.56 -15.34
C PHE A 337 15.29 35.05 -15.53
N ASP A 338 14.61 35.73 -16.44
CA ASP A 338 14.75 37.17 -16.65
C ASP A 338 13.87 37.95 -15.64
N TRP A 339 13.04 37.26 -14.83
CA TRP A 339 12.15 37.85 -13.82
C TRP A 339 12.78 37.82 -12.41
N SER A 340 12.60 38.89 -11.63
CA SER A 340 13.18 39.03 -10.28
C SER A 340 12.24 38.60 -9.16
N ASN A 341 10.93 38.49 -9.40
CA ASN A 341 9.92 38.22 -8.37
C ASN A 341 8.72 37.37 -8.84
N SER A 342 8.85 36.64 -9.95
CA SER A 342 7.76 35.88 -10.60
C SER A 342 6.61 36.73 -11.19
N ASP A 343 6.71 38.05 -11.17
CA ASP A 343 5.81 38.97 -11.87
C ASP A 343 6.41 39.41 -13.22
N ASN A 344 5.56 39.97 -14.08
CA ASN A 344 6.01 40.50 -15.38
C ASN A 344 6.96 41.70 -15.20
N ASP A 345 8.00 41.77 -16.03
CA ASP A 345 8.82 42.99 -16.10
C ASP A 345 8.08 44.07 -16.90
N SER A 346 8.27 45.33 -16.55
CA SER A 346 7.76 46.48 -17.33
C SER A 346 8.22 46.50 -18.80
N ARG A 347 9.31 45.81 -19.12
CA ARG A 347 9.88 45.66 -20.47
C ARG A 347 9.24 44.52 -21.26
N ASP A 348 8.46 43.65 -20.61
CA ASP A 348 7.83 42.51 -21.25
C ASP A 348 6.80 42.98 -22.28
N LYS A 349 7.05 42.64 -23.54
CA LYS A 349 6.10 42.90 -24.62
C LYS A 349 5.29 41.63 -24.89
N PRO A 350 3.97 41.73 -25.07
CA PRO A 350 3.17 40.58 -25.43
C PRO A 350 3.60 40.08 -26.81
N THR A 351 3.97 38.80 -26.89
CA THR A 351 4.35 38.16 -28.16
C THR A 351 3.13 37.78 -29.00
N ILE A 352 2.01 37.44 -28.34
CA ILE A 352 0.68 37.22 -28.94
C ILE A 352 -0.46 37.53 -27.98
#